data_AF-F8JAR4-F1
#
_entry.id   AF-F8JAR4-F1
#
_cell.length_a   1.000
_cell.length_b   1.000
_cell.length_c   1.000
_cell.angle_alpha   90.00
_cell.angle_beta   90.00
_cell.angle_gamma   90.00
#
_symmetry.space_group_name_H-M   'P 1'
#
loop_
_entity.id
_entity.type
_entity.pdbx_description
1 polymer ?
#
loop_
_entity_poly.entity_id
_entity_poly.type
_entity_poly.pdbx_seq_one_letter_code
_entity_poly.pdbx_strand_id
1 'polypeptide(L)'
;MLSSRAGIQEPFVQGNFSLSSQAGTIHGPHFRSIPDAQAKLVCVSRGRIFDAAGRFTTAIFDIWQHVTAEFSARKVLQLCIPRGFAQVFCTLEPNRPSRPLS
;
A
#
# COMPACT_ATOMS: atom_id res chain seq x y z
N MET A 1 -5.54 -6.89 -19.56
CA MET A 1 -4.76 -6.96 -18.29
C MET A 1 -5.70 -7.26 -17.14
N LEU A 2 -5.27 -7.95 -16.08
CA LEU A 2 -6.15 -8.32 -14.95
C LEU A 2 -6.82 -7.11 -14.29
N SER A 3 -6.12 -5.97 -14.22
CA SER A 3 -6.61 -4.73 -13.61
C SER A 3 -7.82 -4.13 -14.34
N SER A 4 -7.88 -4.21 -15.67
CA SER A 4 -9.01 -3.67 -16.45
C SER A 4 -10.30 -4.46 -16.25
N ARG A 5 -10.20 -5.77 -15.92
CA ARG A 5 -11.35 -6.61 -15.54
C ARG A 5 -11.86 -6.28 -14.13
N ALA A 6 -11.01 -5.70 -13.29
CA ALA A 6 -11.35 -5.21 -11.95
C ALA A 6 -11.84 -3.75 -11.94
N GLY A 7 -12.06 -3.14 -13.11
CA GLY A 7 -12.53 -1.76 -13.24
C GLY A 7 -11.45 -0.68 -13.09
N ILE A 8 -10.17 -1.08 -13.00
CA ILE A 8 -9.03 -0.15 -12.92
C ILE A 8 -8.60 0.18 -14.36
N GLN A 9 -8.87 1.40 -14.80
CA GLN A 9 -8.60 1.87 -16.17
C GLN A 9 -7.51 2.96 -16.23
N GLU A 10 -6.99 3.37 -15.08
CA GLU A 10 -5.95 4.36 -14.96
C GLU A 10 -4.62 3.88 -15.58
N PRO A 11 -3.88 4.77 -16.28
CA PRO A 11 -2.57 4.42 -16.81
C PRO A 11 -1.54 4.26 -15.69
N PHE A 12 -0.69 3.23 -15.79
CA PHE A 12 0.46 3.07 -14.91
C PHE A 12 1.60 3.97 -15.38
N VAL A 13 1.88 5.03 -14.62
CA VAL A 13 2.89 6.06 -14.98
C VAL A 13 4.17 5.97 -14.16
N GLN A 14 4.18 5.19 -13.08
CA GLN A 14 5.33 5.02 -12.20
C GLN A 14 5.27 3.68 -11.48
N GLY A 15 6.43 3.05 -11.25
CA GLY A 15 6.60 1.88 -10.40
C GLY A 15 7.69 2.13 -9.36
N ASN A 16 7.41 1.81 -8.10
CA ASN A 16 8.34 1.99 -6.98
C ASN A 16 8.46 0.68 -6.19
N PHE A 17 9.65 0.43 -5.66
CA PHE A 17 9.90 -0.67 -4.71
C PHE A 17 10.46 -0.09 -3.42
N SER A 18 9.76 -0.36 -2.32
CA SER A 18 10.23 -0.01 -0.98
C SER A 18 10.79 -1.25 -0.30
N LEU A 19 11.97 -1.13 0.29
CA LEU A 19 12.59 -2.16 1.11
C LEU A 19 12.69 -1.66 2.54
N SER A 20 12.12 -2.42 3.48
CA SER A 20 12.32 -2.19 4.91
C SER A 20 12.98 -3.42 5.53
N SER A 21 14.15 -3.23 6.15
CA SER A 21 14.91 -4.35 6.71
C SER A 21 14.36 -4.84 8.04
N GLN A 22 13.76 -3.95 8.84
CA GLN A 22 13.27 -4.24 10.18
C GLN A 22 11.74 -4.37 10.17
N ALA A 23 11.22 -5.35 10.92
CA ALA A 23 9.80 -5.38 11.26
C ALA A 23 9.46 -4.19 12.17
N GLY A 24 8.22 -3.71 12.08
CA GLY A 24 7.75 -2.51 12.76
C GLY A 24 8.08 -1.21 12.03
N THR A 25 8.76 -1.25 10.88
CA THR A 25 9.01 -0.04 10.07
C THR A 25 7.69 0.45 9.49
N ILE A 26 7.33 1.72 9.75
CA ILE A 26 6.11 2.39 9.26
C ILE A 26 6.46 3.36 8.14
N HIS A 27 5.70 3.33 7.05
CA HIS A 27 5.80 4.28 5.93
C HIS A 27 4.45 4.97 5.74
N GLY A 28 4.41 6.30 5.89
CA GLY A 28 3.24 7.12 5.61
C GLY A 28 2.83 8.04 6.75
N PRO A 29 1.61 8.64 6.67
CA PRO A 29 0.66 8.51 5.56
C PRO A 29 1.16 9.23 4.29
N HIS A 30 1.11 8.53 3.16
CA HIS A 30 1.50 9.08 1.85
C HIS A 30 0.27 9.34 0.99
N PHE A 31 0.07 10.61 0.60
CA PHE A 31 -0.93 11.01 -0.38
C PHE A 31 -0.42 12.17 -1.23
N ARG A 32 -1.06 12.39 -2.37
CA ARG A 32 -0.94 13.64 -3.13
C ARG A 32 -2.31 14.28 -3.23
N SER A 33 -2.37 15.59 -2.96
CA SER A 33 -3.60 16.38 -3.06
C SER A 33 -3.91 16.74 -4.52
N ILE A 34 -5.14 17.17 -4.77
CA ILE A 34 -5.56 17.75 -6.05
C ILE A 34 -4.74 19.02 -6.32
N PRO A 35 -4.28 19.28 -7.57
CA PRO A 35 -4.58 18.54 -8.82
C PRO A 35 -3.74 17.27 -9.06
N ASP A 36 -2.63 17.09 -8.34
CA ASP A 36 -1.63 16.05 -8.59
C ASP A 36 -1.91 14.71 -7.90
N ALA A 37 -3.15 14.50 -7.46
CA ALA A 37 -3.59 13.30 -6.77
C ALA A 37 -3.30 12.05 -7.63
N GLN A 38 -2.71 11.02 -7.03
CA GLN A 38 -2.27 9.81 -7.73
C GLN A 38 -2.90 8.58 -7.08
N ALA A 39 -3.47 7.69 -7.90
CA ALA A 39 -3.88 6.36 -7.45
C ALA A 39 -2.66 5.45 -7.34
N LYS A 40 -2.69 4.49 -6.42
CA LYS A 40 -1.59 3.52 -6.22
C LYS A 40 -2.12 2.11 -6.33
N LEU A 41 -1.36 1.23 -6.99
CA LEU A 41 -1.58 -0.21 -6.90
C LEU A 41 -0.43 -0.81 -6.11
N VAL A 42 -0.72 -1.38 -4.96
CA VAL A 42 0.28 -1.82 -3.99
C VAL A 42 0.22 -3.33 -3.83
N CYS A 43 1.38 -3.97 -3.73
CA CYS A 43 1.50 -5.40 -3.49
C CYS A 43 2.77 -5.69 -2.70
N VAL A 44 2.84 -6.89 -2.10
CA VAL A 44 4.01 -7.33 -1.34
C VAL A 44 4.75 -8.40 -2.14
N SER A 45 5.98 -8.08 -2.54
CA SER A 45 6.85 -9.02 -3.25
C SER A 45 7.66 -9.92 -2.30
N ARG A 46 7.92 -9.47 -1.06
CA ARG A 46 8.64 -10.24 -0.02
C ARG A 46 8.12 -9.89 1.38
N GLY A 47 8.02 -10.90 2.24
CA GLY A 47 7.61 -10.73 3.64
C GLY A 47 6.11 -10.43 3.79
N ARG A 48 5.78 -9.61 4.79
CA ARG A 48 4.41 -9.23 5.17
C ARG A 48 4.32 -7.78 5.62
N ILE A 49 3.18 -7.15 5.35
CA ILE A 49 2.83 -5.82 5.84
C ILE A 49 1.39 -5.81 6.37
N PHE A 50 1.13 -4.90 7.29
CA PHE A 50 -0.20 -4.40 7.61
C PHE A 50 -0.39 -3.06 6.89
N ASP A 51 -1.36 -2.97 5.99
CA ASP A 51 -1.64 -1.77 5.20
C ASP A 51 -2.96 -1.14 5.66
N ALA A 52 -2.99 0.18 5.70
CA ALA A 52 -4.17 0.97 6.00
C ALA A 52 -4.31 2.10 4.99
N ALA A 53 -5.52 2.27 4.48
CA ALA A 53 -5.85 3.33 3.54
C ALA A 53 -7.14 4.04 3.94
N GLY A 54 -7.18 5.35 3.81
CA GLY A 54 -8.33 6.14 4.23
C GLY A 54 -8.42 7.50 3.55
N ARG A 55 -9.61 8.08 3.57
CA ARG A 55 -9.83 9.44 3.07
C ARG A 55 -9.50 10.43 4.18
N PHE A 56 -8.58 11.35 3.88
CA PHE A 56 -8.34 12.49 4.76
C PHE A 56 -9.34 13.59 4.38
N THR A 57 -10.13 14.03 5.35
CA THR A 57 -11.10 15.11 5.15
C THR A 57 -10.99 16.06 6.33
N THR A 58 -10.99 17.35 6.02
CA THR A 58 -10.94 18.44 6.99
C THR A 58 -12.32 18.82 7.50
N ALA A 59 -13.38 18.19 6.96
CA ALA A 59 -14.73 18.39 7.44
C ALA A 59 -14.85 17.81 8.85
N ILE A 60 -15.23 18.67 9.79
CA ILE A 60 -15.29 18.44 11.24
C ILE A 60 -16.21 17.25 11.62
N PHE A 61 -17.03 16.78 10.67
CA PHE A 61 -18.03 15.72 10.85
C PHE A 61 -17.71 14.40 10.13
N ASP A 62 -16.68 14.35 9.29
CA ASP A 62 -16.26 13.10 8.66
C ASP A 62 -15.16 12.45 9.51
N ILE A 63 -15.57 11.49 10.33
CA ILE A 63 -14.69 10.63 11.12
C ILE A 63 -13.73 9.92 10.14
N TRP A 64 -12.45 9.78 10.53
CA TRP A 64 -11.44 9.05 9.78
C TRP A 64 -11.86 7.62 9.44
N GLN A 65 -12.44 7.44 8.26
CA GLN A 65 -12.76 6.13 7.73
C GLN A 65 -11.55 5.58 7.01
N HIS A 66 -11.12 4.41 7.46
CA HIS A 66 -10.01 3.69 6.88
C HIS A 66 -10.37 2.21 6.74
N VAL A 67 -9.77 1.58 5.75
CA VAL A 67 -9.78 0.14 5.56
C VAL A 67 -8.39 -0.39 5.85
N THR A 68 -8.31 -1.55 6.48
CA THR A 68 -7.05 -2.23 6.77
C THR A 68 -7.04 -3.61 6.16
N ALA A 69 -5.85 -4.07 5.79
CA ALA A 69 -5.64 -5.44 5.37
C ALA A 69 -4.18 -5.86 5.59
N GLU A 70 -3.99 -7.14 5.87
CA GLU A 70 -2.66 -7.75 5.86
C GLU A 70 -2.34 -8.29 4.46
N PHE A 71 -1.15 -7.95 3.98
CA PHE A 71 -0.63 -8.45 2.71
C PHE A 71 0.63 -9.27 2.96
N SER A 72 0.83 -10.29 2.14
CA SER A 72 1.99 -11.18 2.24
C SER A 72 2.47 -11.60 0.86
N ALA A 73 3.76 -11.87 0.72
CA ALA A 73 4.29 -12.46 -0.51
C ALA A 73 3.77 -13.87 -0.78
N ARG A 74 3.26 -14.57 0.25
CA ARG A 74 2.67 -15.92 0.13
C ARG A 74 1.33 -15.91 -0.59
N LYS A 75 0.57 -14.83 -0.45
CA LYS A 75 -0.71 -14.62 -1.10
C LYS A 75 -0.64 -13.29 -1.84
N VAL A 76 -0.33 -13.37 -3.13
CA VAL A 76 -0.16 -12.19 -4.00
C VAL A 76 -1.52 -11.50 -4.16
N LEU A 77 -1.78 -10.58 -3.24
CA LEU A 77 -2.90 -9.66 -3.26
C LEU A 77 -2.37 -8.28 -3.68
N GLN A 78 -3.21 -7.55 -4.40
CA GLN A 78 -2.95 -6.17 -4.77
C GLN A 78 -4.05 -5.29 -4.18
N LEU A 79 -3.66 -4.14 -3.65
CA LEU A 79 -4.57 -3.13 -3.13
C LEU A 79 -4.53 -1.90 -4.04
N CYS A 80 -5.69 -1.54 -4.57
CA CYS A 80 -5.84 -0.28 -5.30
C CYS A 80 -6.25 0.82 -4.32
N ILE A 81 -5.41 1.84 -4.19
CA ILE A 81 -5.66 3.06 -3.42
C ILE A 81 -6.14 4.13 -4.39
N PRO A 82 -7.40 4.58 -4.29
CA PRO A 82 -7.94 5.60 -5.18
C PRO A 82 -7.26 6.96 -5.02
N ARG A 83 -7.43 7.83 -6.01
CA ARG A 83 -6.98 9.23 -5.92
C ARG A 83 -7.64 9.93 -4.72
N GLY A 84 -6.87 10.73 -3.99
CA GLY A 84 -7.34 11.45 -2.81
C GLY A 84 -7.38 10.64 -1.51
N PHE A 85 -6.98 9.36 -1.55
CA PHE A 85 -6.77 8.55 -0.35
C PHE A 85 -5.31 8.61 0.10
N ALA A 86 -5.12 8.59 1.42
CA ALA A 86 -3.83 8.37 2.04
C ALA A 86 -3.61 6.89 2.31
N GLN A 87 -2.35 6.47 2.21
CA GLN A 87 -1.93 5.11 2.49
C GLN A 87 -0.80 5.14 3.53
N VAL A 88 -0.86 4.24 4.51
CA VAL A 88 0.20 3.97 5.47
C VAL A 88 0.34 2.46 5.62
N PHE A 89 1.58 1.96 5.68
CA PHE A 89 1.81 0.55 5.97
C PHE A 89 2.88 0.36 7.03
N CYS A 90 2.76 -0.75 7.77
CA CYS A 90 3.74 -1.22 8.73
C CYS A 90 4.27 -2.59 8.29
N THR A 91 5.59 -2.75 8.29
CA THR A 91 6.22 -4.05 8.01
C THR A 91 6.06 -5.00 9.18
N LEU A 92 5.62 -6.23 8.91
CA LEU A 92 5.36 -7.24 9.94
C LEU A 92 6.49 -8.28 10.04
N GLU A 93 7.33 -8.39 9.02
CA GLU A 93 8.44 -9.32 8.96
C GLU A 93 9.73 -8.59 8.56
N PRO A 94 10.88 -8.93 9.17
CA PRO A 94 12.16 -8.37 8.77
C PRO A 94 12.57 -8.94 7.40
N ASN A 95 13.32 -8.17 6.63
CA ASN A 95 13.95 -8.68 5.41
C ASN A 95 15.15 -9.56 5.77
N ARG A 96 14.90 -10.83 6.10
CA ARG A 96 15.95 -11.83 6.30
C ARG A 96 16.11 -12.70 5.05
N PRO A 97 17.34 -13.08 4.68
CA PRO A 97 17.57 -14.14 3.71
C PRO A 97 16.95 -15.45 4.23
N SER A 98 16.43 -16.26 3.31
CA SER A 98 15.79 -17.54 3.63
C SER A 98 16.87 -18.59 3.95
N ARG A 99 17.35 -18.59 5.21
CA ARG A 99 18.37 -19.52 5.76
C ARG A 99 19.74 -19.44 5.05
N PRO A 100 20.89 -19.48 5.74
CA PRO A 100 22.15 -19.73 5.06
C PRO A 100 22.10 -21.14 4.48
N LEU A 101 22.52 -21.31 3.22
CA LEU A 101 22.89 -22.62 2.72
C LEU A 101 24.03 -23.12 3.63
N SER A 102 23.68 -24.08 4.49
CA SER A 102 24.64 -24.86 5.27
C SER A 102 25.43 -25.78 4.35
#